data_AF-A0A1F9MFT2-F1
#
_entry.id   AF-A0A1F9MFT2-F1
#
_cell.length_a   1.000
_cell.length_b   1.000
_cell.length_c   1.000
_cell.angle_alpha   90.00
_cell.angle_beta   90.00
_cell.angle_gamma   90.00
#
_symmetry.space_group_name_H-M   'P 1'
#
loop_
_entity.id
_entity.type
_entity.pdbx_description
1 polymer ?
#
loop_
_entity_poly.entity_id
_entity_poly.type
_entity_poly.pdbx_seq_one_letter_code
_entity_poly.pdbx_strand_id
1 'polypeptide(L)'
;MDTVTITIPPHYSVVAEECQRLNTRIQSFLTCRPQSRLPAWDYAELMAEFNKRVPPAFEKMVTALQMLGSEVLAPGMMPSEAEVDKALIELGQPIDTLLQFYDNLWQRHFPAHLNHGQHLLSAIIEKPLRDIQGLFVQVAAILSDPEASVKKYGGAVIPITLELRGEEECRAFTDWADGVVRTELVRRTASYLSALMNVAAGFFLGLLLLGLGRDD
;
A
#
# COMPACT_ATOMS: atom_id res chain seq x y z
N MET A 1 -45.08 11.44 -20.29
CA MET A 1 -43.98 11.02 -19.40
C MET A 1 -43.09 12.22 -19.29
N ASP A 2 -43.13 12.91 -18.16
CA ASP A 2 -42.28 14.08 -17.95
C ASP A 2 -40.83 13.58 -17.89
N THR A 3 -40.03 14.00 -18.87
CA THR A 3 -38.58 13.81 -18.85
C THR A 3 -38.04 14.61 -17.69
N VAL A 4 -37.71 13.93 -16.58
CA VAL A 4 -36.99 14.54 -15.46
C VAL A 4 -35.60 14.90 -15.97
N THR A 5 -35.40 16.16 -16.32
CA THR A 5 -34.08 16.67 -16.71
C THR A 5 -33.19 16.66 -15.47
N ILE A 6 -32.19 15.79 -15.45
CA ILE A 6 -31.21 15.73 -14.36
C ILE A 6 -30.20 16.84 -14.59
N THR A 7 -30.22 17.87 -13.75
CA THR A 7 -29.22 18.94 -13.77
C THR A 7 -28.04 18.57 -12.88
N ILE A 8 -26.87 18.35 -13.48
CA ILE A 8 -25.62 18.10 -12.75
C ILE A 8 -24.97 19.44 -12.39
N PRO A 9 -24.52 19.66 -11.14
CA PRO A 9 -23.71 20.81 -10.80
C PRO A 9 -22.43 20.90 -11.66
N PRO A 10 -22.05 22.08 -12.18
CA PRO A 10 -20.91 22.22 -13.09
C PRO A 10 -19.58 21.69 -12.52
N HIS A 11 -19.35 21.83 -11.22
CA HIS A 11 -18.11 21.38 -10.59
C HIS A 11 -17.94 19.86 -10.56
N TYR A 12 -19.01 19.09 -10.76
CA TYR A 12 -18.90 17.63 -10.80
C TYR A 12 -18.10 17.15 -12.00
N SER A 13 -18.14 17.83 -13.15
CA SER A 13 -17.32 17.43 -14.31
C SER A 13 -15.82 17.56 -14.00
N VAL A 14 -15.43 18.60 -13.27
CA VAL A 14 -14.03 18.81 -12.82
C VAL A 14 -13.59 17.65 -11.92
N VAL A 15 -14.45 17.24 -10.98
CA VAL A 15 -14.18 16.09 -10.11
C VAL A 15 -14.06 14.80 -10.94
N ALA A 16 -14.94 14.58 -11.92
CA ALA A 16 -14.87 13.41 -12.79
C ALA A 16 -13.56 13.34 -13.58
N GLU A 17 -13.13 14.46 -14.16
CA GLU A 17 -11.88 14.57 -14.91
C GLU A 17 -10.66 14.30 -14.02
N GLU A 18 -10.62 14.85 -12.80
CA GLU A 18 -9.55 14.56 -11.85
C GLU A 18 -9.54 13.08 -11.43
N CYS A 19 -10.70 12.50 -11.11
CA CYS A 19 -10.81 11.07 -10.79
C CYS A 19 -10.27 10.20 -11.93
N GLN A 20 -10.57 10.53 -13.19
CA GLN A 20 -10.03 9.82 -14.36
C GLN A 20 -8.50 9.98 -14.48
N ARG A 21 -7.98 11.19 -14.23
CA ARG A 21 -6.54 11.47 -14.25
C ARG A 21 -5.79 10.68 -13.17
N LEU A 22 -6.28 10.71 -11.93
CA LEU A 22 -5.74 9.95 -10.82
C LEU A 22 -5.82 8.45 -11.09
N ASN A 23 -6.95 7.96 -11.62
CA ASN A 23 -7.09 6.55 -11.99
C ASN A 23 -6.03 6.11 -13.01
N THR A 24 -5.84 6.89 -14.08
CA THR A 24 -4.84 6.62 -15.12
C THR A 24 -3.43 6.59 -14.52
N ARG A 25 -3.13 7.53 -13.64
CA ARG A 25 -1.84 7.61 -12.96
C ARG A 25 -1.57 6.40 -12.07
N ILE A 26 -2.54 6.01 -11.24
CA ILE A 26 -2.43 4.80 -10.41
C ILE A 26 -2.23 3.57 -11.31
N GLN A 27 -3.03 3.42 -12.37
CA GLN A 27 -2.95 2.28 -13.27
C GLN A 27 -1.58 2.16 -13.92
N SER A 28 -1.02 3.27 -14.40
CA SER A 28 0.31 3.32 -15.00
C SER A 28 1.39 2.79 -14.04
N PHE A 29 1.40 3.29 -12.81
CA PHE A 29 2.37 2.88 -11.78
C PHE A 29 2.21 1.42 -11.35
N LEU A 30 0.98 0.92 -11.24
CA LEU A 30 0.72 -0.47 -10.82
C LEU A 30 0.96 -1.50 -11.93
N THR A 31 1.00 -1.08 -13.20
CA THR A 31 1.21 -1.99 -14.35
C THR A 31 2.69 -2.23 -14.63
N CYS A 32 3.53 -1.21 -14.44
CA CYS A 32 4.95 -1.27 -14.76
C CYS A 32 5.78 -1.19 -13.48
N ARG A 33 6.34 -2.32 -13.04
CA ARG A 33 7.33 -2.32 -11.96
C ARG A 33 8.63 -1.70 -12.44
N PRO A 34 9.19 -0.70 -11.75
CA PRO A 34 10.46 -0.12 -12.12
C PRO A 34 11.57 -1.18 -12.03
N GLN A 35 12.57 -1.05 -12.90
CA GLN A 35 13.78 -1.86 -12.78
C GLN A 35 14.53 -1.46 -11.52
N SER A 36 15.11 -2.44 -10.82
CA SER A 36 15.96 -2.12 -9.68
C SER A 36 17.25 -1.47 -10.14
N ARG A 37 17.56 -0.34 -9.52
CA ARG A 37 18.72 0.52 -9.86
C ARG A 37 19.43 1.06 -8.62
N LEU A 38 18.87 0.81 -7.43
CA LEU A 38 19.35 1.34 -6.17
C LEU A 38 19.84 0.20 -5.25
N PRO A 39 20.69 0.52 -4.25
CA PRO A 39 21.13 -0.46 -3.26
C PRO A 39 19.97 -1.12 -2.55
N ALA A 40 20.17 -2.37 -2.10
CA ALA A 40 19.16 -3.11 -1.36
C ALA A 40 18.70 -2.35 -0.11
N TRP A 41 17.45 -2.56 0.29
CA TRP A 41 16.90 -1.98 1.51
C TRP A 41 17.65 -2.48 2.74
N ASP A 42 18.00 -1.56 3.64
CA ASP A 42 18.12 -1.89 5.05
C ASP A 42 16.71 -2.07 5.64
N TYR A 43 16.51 -3.13 6.42
CA TYR A 43 15.19 -3.46 6.96
C TYR A 43 14.68 -2.39 7.94
N ALA A 44 15.56 -1.84 8.79
CA ALA A 44 15.15 -0.80 9.74
C ALA A 44 14.83 0.51 9.02
N GLU A 45 15.63 0.89 8.01
CA GLU A 45 15.35 2.04 7.14
C GLU A 45 14.00 1.90 6.41
N LEU A 46 13.75 0.73 5.80
CA LEU A 46 12.51 0.46 5.09
C LEU A 46 11.29 0.56 6.01
N MET A 47 11.33 -0.09 7.18
CA MET A 47 10.21 -0.08 8.12
C MET A 47 9.99 1.31 8.72
N ALA A 48 11.06 2.09 8.94
CA ALA A 48 10.95 3.48 9.37
C ALA A 48 10.28 4.35 8.29
N GLU A 49 10.70 4.24 7.03
CA GLU A 49 10.08 4.97 5.91
C GLU A 49 8.64 4.53 5.67
N PHE A 50 8.34 3.23 5.78
CA PHE A 50 6.98 2.69 5.68
C PHE A 50 6.07 3.31 6.74
N ASN A 51 6.43 3.19 8.03
CA ASN A 51 5.63 3.70 9.14
C ASN A 51 5.46 5.23 9.09
N LYS A 52 6.47 5.93 8.59
CA LYS A 52 6.44 7.39 8.45
C LYS A 52 5.52 7.86 7.33
N ARG A 53 5.40 7.12 6.23
CA ARG A 53 4.71 7.58 5.01
C ARG A 53 3.39 6.89 4.74
N VAL A 54 3.33 5.57 4.86
CA VAL A 54 2.22 4.77 4.33
C VAL A 54 0.95 4.90 5.19
N PRO A 55 0.96 4.63 6.51
CA PRO A 55 -0.24 4.82 7.32
C PRO A 55 -0.78 6.27 7.31
N PRO A 56 0.05 7.32 7.48
CA PRO A 56 -0.44 8.70 7.42
C PRO A 56 -1.00 9.08 6.05
N ALA A 57 -0.46 8.52 4.96
CA ALA A 57 -1.02 8.74 3.63
C ALA A 57 -2.41 8.10 3.50
N PHE A 58 -2.62 6.89 4.01
CA PHE A 58 -3.94 6.26 4.04
C PHE A 58 -4.96 7.08 4.84
N GLU A 59 -4.60 7.53 6.04
CA GLU A 59 -5.47 8.37 6.88
C GLU A 59 -5.87 9.68 6.19
N LYS A 60 -4.91 10.36 5.55
CA LYS A 60 -5.15 11.58 4.78
C LYS A 60 -6.05 11.31 3.58
N MET A 61 -5.84 10.19 2.88
CA MET A 61 -6.64 9.82 1.73
C MET A 61 -8.10 9.55 2.10
N VAL A 62 -8.34 8.84 3.21
CA VAL A 62 -9.69 8.62 3.74
C VAL A 62 -10.36 9.95 4.10
N THR A 63 -9.64 10.82 4.81
CA THR A 63 -10.13 12.16 5.17
C THR A 63 -10.48 12.98 3.93
N ALA A 64 -9.62 12.99 2.91
CA ALA A 64 -9.85 13.73 1.67
C ALA A 64 -11.05 13.19 0.88
N LEU A 65 -11.25 11.87 0.85
CA LEU A 65 -12.42 11.25 0.23
C LEU A 65 -13.72 11.60 0.97
N GLN A 66 -13.67 11.63 2.30
CA GLN A 66 -14.81 12.07 3.12
C GLN A 66 -15.15 13.53 2.82
N MET A 67 -14.16 14.42 2.81
CA MET A 67 -14.33 15.84 2.47
C MET A 67 -14.91 16.01 1.06
N LEU A 68 -14.38 15.31 0.07
CA LEU A 68 -14.91 15.33 -1.30
C LEU A 68 -16.38 14.89 -1.33
N GLY A 69 -16.73 13.85 -0.58
CA GLY A 69 -18.11 13.37 -0.47
C GLY A 69 -19.06 14.35 0.24
N SER A 70 -18.65 14.93 1.37
CA SER A 70 -19.53 15.75 2.22
C SER A 70 -19.59 17.22 1.84
N GLU A 71 -18.52 17.78 1.27
CA GLU A 71 -18.39 19.23 1.03
C GLU A 71 -18.49 19.59 -0.46
N VAL A 72 -18.13 18.66 -1.35
CA VAL A 72 -18.11 18.91 -2.80
C VAL A 72 -19.25 18.19 -3.52
N LEU A 73 -19.40 16.89 -3.27
CA LEU A 73 -20.35 16.03 -3.98
C LEU A 73 -21.70 15.85 -3.26
N ALA A 74 -21.87 16.44 -2.07
CA ALA A 74 -23.12 16.33 -1.33
C ALA A 74 -24.27 17.09 -2.03
N PRO A 75 -25.52 16.59 -1.94
CA PRO A 75 -26.68 17.25 -2.54
C PRO A 75 -26.85 18.69 -2.04
N GLY A 76 -27.02 19.63 -2.97
CA GLY A 76 -27.23 21.05 -2.67
C GLY A 76 -25.96 21.85 -2.39
N MET A 77 -24.78 21.22 -2.39
CA MET A 77 -23.51 21.93 -2.26
C MET A 77 -23.14 22.67 -3.55
N MET A 78 -22.71 23.92 -3.39
CA MET A 78 -22.20 24.79 -4.46
C MET A 78 -20.87 25.40 -4.02
N PRO A 79 -19.81 24.57 -3.87
CA PRO A 79 -18.49 25.06 -3.50
C PRO A 79 -17.94 26.00 -4.57
N SER A 80 -17.09 26.92 -4.15
CA SER A 80 -16.25 27.71 -5.04
C SER A 80 -15.24 26.83 -5.78
N GLU A 81 -14.76 27.31 -6.92
CA GLU A 81 -13.70 26.64 -7.70
C GLU A 81 -12.46 26.34 -6.83
N ALA A 82 -12.06 27.28 -5.97
CA ALA A 82 -10.94 27.13 -5.05
C ALA A 82 -11.16 26.01 -4.01
N GLU A 83 -12.40 25.80 -3.54
CA GLU A 83 -12.72 24.72 -2.61
C GLU A 83 -12.70 23.36 -3.31
N VAL A 84 -13.19 23.29 -4.55
CA VAL A 84 -13.11 22.08 -5.39
C VAL A 84 -11.64 21.71 -5.64
N ASP A 85 -10.84 22.67 -6.10
CA ASP A 85 -9.41 22.46 -6.36
C ASP A 85 -8.66 22.00 -5.11
N LYS A 86 -8.94 22.63 -3.96
CA LYS A 86 -8.35 22.24 -2.69
C LYS A 86 -8.69 20.80 -2.34
N ALA A 87 -9.95 20.39 -2.43
CA ALA A 87 -10.36 19.02 -2.13
C ALA A 87 -9.69 17.99 -3.06
N LEU A 88 -9.56 18.33 -4.35
CA LEU A 88 -8.89 17.48 -5.34
C LEU A 88 -7.38 17.37 -5.08
N ILE A 89 -6.72 18.46 -4.69
CA ILE A 89 -5.31 18.46 -4.29
C ILE A 89 -5.10 17.61 -3.03
N GLU A 90 -5.95 17.77 -2.02
CA GLU A 90 -5.87 17.01 -0.77
C GLU A 90 -6.08 15.51 -0.99
N LEU A 91 -6.85 15.13 -2.02
CA LEU A 91 -6.98 13.73 -2.45
C LEU A 91 -5.75 13.22 -3.23
N GLY A 92 -5.19 14.04 -4.12
CA GLY A 92 -4.05 13.65 -4.95
C GLY A 92 -2.74 13.47 -4.17
N GLN A 93 -2.46 14.31 -3.18
CA GLN A 93 -1.22 14.26 -2.39
C GLN A 93 -0.93 12.92 -1.69
N PRO A 94 -1.88 12.30 -0.95
CA PRO A 94 -1.62 11.02 -0.33
C PRO A 94 -1.46 9.89 -1.35
N ILE A 95 -2.19 9.93 -2.48
CA ILE A 95 -1.99 8.98 -3.58
C ILE A 95 -0.57 9.08 -4.11
N ASP A 96 -0.07 10.30 -4.34
CA ASP A 96 1.30 10.53 -4.79
C ASP A 96 2.34 10.02 -3.81
N THR A 97 2.09 10.18 -2.51
CA THR A 97 2.97 9.65 -1.46
C THR A 97 3.04 8.12 -1.51
N LEU A 98 1.89 7.45 -1.69
CA LEU A 98 1.82 5.99 -1.82
C LEU A 98 2.50 5.49 -3.10
N LEU A 99 2.27 6.15 -4.23
CA LEU A 99 2.91 5.80 -5.51
C LEU A 99 4.43 5.99 -5.47
N GLN A 100 4.92 7.07 -4.86
CA GLN A 100 6.35 7.30 -4.66
C GLN A 100 6.97 6.23 -3.76
N PHE A 101 6.29 5.85 -2.67
CA PHE A 101 6.78 4.78 -1.81
C PHE A 101 6.80 3.44 -2.58
N TYR A 102 5.75 3.13 -3.35
CA TYR A 102 5.68 1.92 -4.18
C TYR A 102 6.82 1.87 -5.21
N ASP A 103 7.08 2.96 -5.91
CA ASP A 103 8.18 3.06 -6.88
C ASP A 103 9.54 2.84 -6.19
N ASN A 104 9.80 3.53 -5.08
CA ASN A 104 11.02 3.35 -4.29
C ASN A 104 11.18 1.92 -3.75
N LEU A 105 10.07 1.29 -3.34
CA LEU A 105 10.06 -0.08 -2.86
C LEU A 105 10.58 -1.01 -3.95
N TRP A 106 10.20 -0.82 -5.21
CA TRP A 106 10.61 -1.69 -6.32
C TRP A 106 11.97 -1.33 -6.95
N GLN A 107 12.40 -0.07 -6.84
CA GLN A 107 13.74 0.33 -7.31
C GLN A 107 14.89 -0.24 -6.45
N ARG A 108 14.60 -0.64 -5.21
CA ARG A 108 15.53 -1.26 -4.27
C ARG A 108 15.12 -2.70 -3.99
N HIS A 109 15.97 -3.67 -4.33
CA HIS A 109 15.65 -5.07 -4.04
C HIS A 109 15.72 -5.40 -2.56
N PHE A 110 14.86 -6.30 -2.11
CA PHE A 110 15.11 -7.02 -0.86
C PHE A 110 16.24 -8.02 -1.06
N PRO A 111 16.98 -8.39 0.01
CA PRO A 111 17.86 -9.56 -0.03
C PRO A 111 17.10 -10.78 -0.56
N ALA A 112 17.76 -11.64 -1.34
CA ALA A 112 17.09 -12.75 -2.03
C ALA A 112 16.26 -13.67 -1.10
N HIS A 113 16.73 -13.88 0.13
CA HIS A 113 16.05 -14.67 1.16
C HIS A 113 14.82 -13.97 1.78
N LEU A 114 14.60 -12.68 1.50
CA LEU A 114 13.48 -11.87 1.97
C LEU A 114 12.58 -11.36 0.83
N ASN A 115 12.85 -11.72 -0.42
CA ASN A 115 12.15 -11.19 -1.59
C ASN A 115 10.62 -11.34 -1.49
N HIS A 116 10.11 -12.40 -0.86
CA HIS A 116 8.67 -12.57 -0.64
C HIS A 116 8.04 -11.42 0.15
N GLY A 117 8.76 -10.86 1.13
CA GLY A 117 8.31 -9.71 1.91
C GLY A 117 8.12 -8.45 1.08
N GLN A 118 8.87 -8.28 -0.01
CA GLN A 118 8.72 -7.14 -0.92
C GLN A 118 7.36 -7.17 -1.62
N HIS A 119 6.92 -8.36 -2.06
CA HIS A 119 5.61 -8.56 -2.65
C HIS A 119 4.47 -8.35 -1.65
N LEU A 120 4.65 -8.81 -0.41
CA LEU A 120 3.65 -8.64 0.65
C LEU A 120 3.51 -7.16 1.04
N LEU A 121 4.63 -6.46 1.21
CA LEU A 121 4.62 -5.03 1.52
C LEU A 121 4.04 -4.20 0.37
N SER A 122 4.32 -4.59 -0.88
CA SER A 122 3.72 -3.93 -2.04
C SER A 122 2.21 -4.13 -2.08
N ALA A 123 1.72 -5.34 -1.77
CA ALA A 123 0.29 -5.65 -1.76
C ALA A 123 -0.52 -4.77 -0.79
N ILE A 124 0.04 -4.44 0.39
CA ILE A 124 -0.56 -3.52 1.36
C ILE A 124 -0.88 -2.15 0.72
N ILE A 125 -0.11 -1.74 -0.29
CA ILE A 125 -0.29 -0.46 -0.99
C ILE A 125 -1.16 -0.65 -2.23
N GLU A 126 -0.88 -1.68 -3.03
CA GLU A 126 -1.60 -1.91 -4.30
C GLU A 126 -3.10 -2.09 -4.07
N LYS A 127 -3.47 -2.85 -3.04
CA LYS A 127 -4.85 -3.26 -2.86
C LYS A 127 -5.78 -2.09 -2.53
N PRO A 128 -5.49 -1.23 -1.53
CA PRO A 128 -6.26 -0.01 -1.31
C PRO A 128 -6.27 0.94 -2.51
N LEU A 129 -5.14 1.07 -3.23
CA LEU A 129 -5.10 1.89 -4.45
C LEU A 129 -6.06 1.35 -5.52
N ARG A 130 -6.16 0.02 -5.69
CA ARG A 130 -7.13 -0.60 -6.61
C ARG A 130 -8.57 -0.42 -6.16
N ASP A 131 -8.86 -0.49 -4.86
CA ASP A 131 -10.20 -0.20 -4.33
C ASP A 131 -10.61 1.25 -4.67
N ILE A 132 -9.68 2.20 -4.57
CA ILE A 132 -9.90 3.61 -4.94
C ILE A 132 -10.04 3.80 -6.46
N GLN A 133 -9.30 3.06 -7.27
CA GLN A 133 -9.55 3.06 -8.72
C GLN A 133 -10.98 2.63 -9.05
N GLY A 134 -11.49 1.60 -8.36
CA GLY A 134 -12.88 1.17 -8.48
C GLY A 134 -13.87 2.30 -8.16
N LEU A 135 -13.60 3.04 -7.09
CA LEU A 135 -14.35 4.23 -6.72
C LEU A 135 -14.31 5.31 -7.81
N PHE A 136 -13.13 5.65 -8.33
CA PHE A 136 -12.98 6.67 -9.37
C PHE A 136 -13.71 6.30 -10.66
N VAL A 137 -13.66 5.02 -11.05
CA VAL A 137 -14.43 4.51 -12.20
C VAL A 137 -15.93 4.64 -11.93
N GLN A 138 -16.40 4.33 -10.73
CA GLN A 138 -17.81 4.46 -10.36
C GLN A 138 -18.26 5.93 -10.39
N VAL A 139 -17.50 6.84 -9.79
CA VAL A 139 -17.79 8.29 -9.78
C VAL A 139 -17.83 8.83 -11.21
N ALA A 140 -16.81 8.53 -12.02
CA ALA A 140 -16.77 8.99 -13.41
C ALA A 140 -17.94 8.44 -14.24
N ALA A 141 -18.33 7.18 -14.04
CA ALA A 141 -19.47 6.59 -14.73
C ALA A 141 -20.80 7.25 -14.32
N ILE A 142 -20.99 7.54 -13.03
CA ILE A 142 -22.18 8.23 -12.51
C ILE A 142 -22.33 9.61 -13.14
N LEU A 143 -21.22 10.33 -13.26
CA LEU A 143 -21.20 11.71 -13.74
C LEU A 143 -21.27 11.81 -15.27
N SER A 144 -20.81 10.77 -15.98
CA SER A 144 -20.87 10.72 -17.46
C SER A 144 -22.24 10.32 -18.00
N ASP A 145 -23.00 9.50 -17.26
CA ASP A 145 -24.36 9.10 -17.62
C ASP A 145 -25.26 9.03 -16.36
N PRO A 146 -25.79 10.18 -15.92
CA PRO A 146 -26.65 10.26 -14.74
C PRO A 146 -27.98 9.54 -14.93
N GLU A 147 -28.55 9.54 -16.14
CA GLU A 147 -29.84 8.92 -16.42
C GLU A 147 -29.77 7.40 -16.29
N ALA A 148 -28.75 6.77 -16.89
CA ALA A 148 -28.50 5.35 -16.71
C ALA A 148 -28.20 5.02 -15.24
N SER A 149 -27.51 5.91 -14.53
CA SER A 149 -27.16 5.72 -13.12
C SER A 149 -28.39 5.80 -12.21
N VAL A 150 -29.28 6.77 -12.39
CA VAL A 150 -30.56 6.85 -11.66
C VAL A 150 -31.40 5.60 -11.90
N LYS A 151 -31.45 5.11 -13.14
CA LYS A 151 -32.15 3.85 -13.47
C LYS A 151 -31.52 2.64 -12.80
N LYS A 152 -30.19 2.58 -12.72
CA LYS A 152 -29.43 1.48 -12.11
C LYS A 152 -29.57 1.45 -10.59
N TYR A 153 -29.50 2.60 -9.93
CA TYR A 153 -29.47 2.72 -8.47
C TYR A 153 -30.83 3.08 -7.86
N GLY A 154 -31.85 3.34 -8.69
CA GLY A 154 -33.24 3.55 -8.25
C GLY A 154 -33.51 4.92 -7.61
N GLY A 155 -32.63 5.90 -7.79
CA GLY A 155 -32.78 7.22 -7.20
C GLY A 155 -31.76 8.25 -7.69
N ALA A 156 -32.08 9.54 -7.46
CA ALA A 156 -31.21 10.67 -7.78
C ALA A 156 -30.02 10.85 -6.82
N VAL A 157 -30.13 10.27 -5.61
CA VAL A 157 -29.03 10.20 -4.64
C VAL A 157 -28.45 8.80 -4.70
N ILE A 158 -27.18 8.69 -5.09
CA ILE A 158 -26.49 7.42 -5.23
C ILE A 158 -25.51 7.27 -4.06
N PRO A 159 -25.76 6.35 -3.12
CA PRO A 159 -24.82 6.09 -2.04
C PRO A 159 -23.57 5.42 -2.63
N ILE A 160 -22.41 5.98 -2.32
CA ILE A 160 -21.13 5.40 -2.68
C ILE A 160 -20.42 4.98 -1.41
N THR A 161 -20.12 3.69 -1.30
CA THR A 161 -19.41 3.10 -0.15
C THR A 161 -18.04 2.65 -0.60
N LEU A 162 -17.01 3.12 0.09
CA LEU A 162 -15.64 2.63 -0.08
C LEU A 162 -15.27 1.77 1.12
N GLU A 163 -14.93 0.53 0.86
CA GLU A 163 -14.28 -0.36 1.81
C GLU A 163 -12.83 -0.55 1.37
N LEU A 164 -11.88 -0.03 2.14
CA LEU A 164 -10.46 -0.26 1.92
C LEU A 164 -10.09 -1.63 2.46
N ARG A 165 -9.91 -2.60 1.57
CA ARG A 165 -9.62 -3.98 1.94
C ARG A 165 -8.11 -4.18 1.98
N GLY A 166 -7.45 -3.91 3.11
CA GLY A 166 -6.01 -4.12 3.27
C GLY A 166 -5.62 -5.04 4.44
N GLU A 167 -6.60 -5.51 5.20
CA GLU A 167 -6.36 -6.28 6.44
C GLU A 167 -5.73 -7.64 6.17
N GLU A 168 -6.13 -8.30 5.07
CA GLU A 168 -5.58 -9.60 4.68
C GLU A 168 -4.10 -9.47 4.28
N GLU A 169 -3.75 -8.42 3.53
CA GLU A 169 -2.38 -8.12 3.12
C GLU A 169 -1.51 -7.77 4.33
N CYS A 170 -2.02 -6.96 5.27
CA CYS A 170 -1.34 -6.67 6.53
C CYS A 170 -1.11 -7.94 7.37
N ARG A 171 -2.11 -8.83 7.44
CA ARG A 171 -1.98 -10.11 8.14
C ARG A 171 -0.94 -11.00 7.47
N ALA A 172 -1.01 -11.15 6.15
CA ALA A 172 -0.04 -11.96 5.39
C ALA A 172 1.39 -11.45 5.56
N PHE A 173 1.60 -10.13 5.55
CA PHE A 173 2.90 -9.54 5.84
C PHE A 173 3.37 -9.82 7.28
N THR A 174 2.47 -9.69 8.26
CA THR A 174 2.78 -9.94 9.67
C THR A 174 3.16 -11.40 9.90
N ASP A 175 2.38 -12.35 9.36
CA ASP A 175 2.65 -13.79 9.46
C ASP A 175 3.99 -14.16 8.82
N TRP A 176 4.30 -13.57 7.67
CA TRP A 176 5.60 -13.74 7.02
C TRP A 176 6.74 -13.16 7.87
N ALA A 177 6.61 -11.94 8.38
CA ALA A 177 7.63 -11.28 9.20
C ALA A 177 7.92 -12.09 10.47
N ASP A 178 6.89 -12.58 11.15
CA ASP A 178 7.01 -13.48 12.30
C ASP A 178 7.73 -14.79 11.94
N GLY A 179 7.41 -15.37 10.79
CA GLY A 179 8.08 -16.57 10.27
C GLY A 179 9.57 -16.34 10.02
N VAL A 180 9.94 -15.19 9.44
CA VAL A 180 11.33 -14.79 9.21
C VAL A 180 12.07 -14.60 10.53
N VAL A 181 11.48 -13.89 11.49
CA VAL A 181 12.09 -13.67 12.82
C VAL A 181 12.32 -15.00 13.53
N ARG A 182 11.34 -15.91 13.55
CA ARG A 182 11.48 -17.24 14.15
C ARG A 182 12.58 -18.05 13.47
N THR A 183 12.62 -18.04 12.14
CA THR A 183 13.63 -18.77 11.36
C THR A 183 15.03 -18.23 11.61
N GLU A 184 15.19 -16.90 11.66
CA GLU A 184 16.47 -16.27 11.91
C GLU A 184 16.93 -16.47 13.37
N LEU A 185 16.01 -16.46 14.32
CA LEU A 185 16.30 -16.75 15.72
C LEU A 185 16.75 -18.20 15.90
N VAL A 186 16.06 -19.17 15.27
CA VAL A 186 16.44 -20.60 15.23
C VAL A 186 17.77 -20.80 14.53
N ARG A 187 18.02 -20.11 13.40
CA ARG A 187 19.30 -20.17 12.67
C ARG A 187 20.44 -19.65 13.52
N ARG A 188 20.23 -18.56 14.27
CA ARG A 188 21.22 -18.01 15.20
C ARG A 188 21.49 -18.97 16.34
N THR A 189 20.48 -19.53 17.01
CA THR A 189 20.70 -20.52 18.08
C THR A 189 21.37 -21.78 17.57
N ALA A 190 21.00 -22.29 16.40
CA ALA A 190 21.68 -23.43 15.75
C ALA A 190 23.14 -23.10 15.39
N SER A 191 23.41 -21.89 14.90
CA SER A 191 24.77 -21.40 14.62
C SER A 191 25.60 -21.31 15.91
N TYR A 192 25.06 -20.73 16.99
CA TYR A 192 25.71 -20.69 18.30
C TYR A 192 25.95 -22.08 18.89
N LEU A 193 24.99 -23.01 18.77
CA LEU A 193 25.15 -24.40 19.16
C LEU A 193 26.23 -25.11 18.32
N SER A 194 26.28 -24.88 17.02
CA SER A 194 27.32 -25.44 16.14
C SER A 194 28.71 -24.86 16.46
N ALA A 195 28.79 -23.56 16.80
CA ALA A 195 30.02 -22.91 17.23
C ALA A 195 30.48 -23.46 18.60
N LEU A 196 29.56 -23.61 19.56
CA LEU A 196 29.83 -24.24 20.86
C LEU A 196 30.27 -25.71 20.72
N MET A 197 29.62 -26.48 19.86
CA MET A 197 29.97 -27.88 19.59
C MET A 197 31.31 -28.00 18.88
N ASN A 198 31.66 -27.08 17.97
CA ASN A 198 32.98 -27.05 17.34
C ASN A 198 34.09 -26.65 18.33
N VAL A 199 33.82 -25.71 19.24
CA VAL A 199 34.75 -25.36 20.32
C VAL A 199 34.90 -26.52 21.31
N ALA A 200 33.81 -27.20 21.67
CA ALA A 200 33.86 -28.39 22.52
C ALA A 200 34.61 -29.54 21.85
N ALA A 201 34.35 -29.82 20.56
CA ALA A 201 35.07 -30.82 19.79
C ALA A 201 36.56 -30.50 19.68
N GLY A 202 36.93 -29.23 19.48
CA GLY A 202 38.32 -28.77 19.51
C GLY A 202 38.98 -28.93 20.88
N PHE A 203 38.25 -28.69 21.96
CA PHE A 203 38.72 -28.90 23.33
C PHE A 203 38.92 -30.39 23.66
N PHE A 204 37.99 -31.26 23.23
CA PHE A 204 38.12 -32.72 23.39
C PHE A 204 39.23 -33.32 22.52
N LEU A 205 39.44 -32.82 21.29
CA LEU A 205 40.59 -33.20 20.46
C LEU A 205 41.93 -32.73 21.07
N GLY A 206 41.97 -31.52 21.64
CA GLY A 206 43.15 -31.00 22.34
C GLY A 206 43.51 -31.82 23.59
N LEU A 207 42.51 -32.25 24.37
CA LEU A 207 42.71 -33.14 25.53
C LEU A 207 43.15 -34.56 25.13
N LEU A 208 42.65 -35.09 24.02
CA LEU A 208 43.10 -36.38 23.48
C LEU A 208 44.56 -36.32 22.99
N LEU A 209 44.97 -35.21 22.36
CA LEU A 209 46.34 -35.01 21.91
C LEU A 209 47.32 -34.73 23.07
N LEU A 210 46.88 -34.06 24.14
CA LEU A 210 47.67 -33.85 25.37
C LEU A 210 47.69 -35.09 26.28
N GLY A 211 46.69 -35.97 26.21
CA GLY A 211 46.63 -37.23 26.95
C GLY A 211 47.43 -38.37 26.32
N LEU A 212 47.65 -38.33 25.01
CA LEU A 212 48.47 -39.31 24.27
C LEU A 212 49.98 -38.97 24.25
N GLY A 213 50.38 -37.84 24.85
CA GLY A 213 51.78 -37.41 24.95
C GLY A 213 52.39 -37.61 26.34
N ARG A 214 51.76 -38.40 27.22
CA ARG A 214 52.19 -38.60 28.60
C ARG A 214 52.27 -40.09 28.94
N ASP A 215 52.97 -40.84 28.09
CA ASP A 215 53.62 -42.09 28.44
C ASP A 215 55.08 -41.96 27.96
N ASP A 216 55.92 -41.37 28.81
CA ASP A 216 57.37 -41.57 28.93
C ASP A 216 57.87 -40.91 30.24
#